data_AF-A0A562VGK8-F1
#
_entry.id   AF-A0A562VGK8-F1
#
_cell.length_a   1.000
_cell.length_b   1.000
_cell.length_c   1.000
_cell.angle_alpha   90.00
_cell.angle_beta   90.00
_cell.angle_gamma   90.00
#
_symmetry.space_group_name_H-M   'P 1'
#
loop_
_entity.id
_entity.type
_entity.pdbx_description
1 polymer ?
#
loop_
_entity_poly.entity_id
_entity_poly.type
_entity_poly.pdbx_seq_one_letter_code
_entity_poly.pdbx_strand_id
1 'polypeptide(L)'
;MTRTFLTIPLLLLLLSGCASIGSGGNLLNRLSESRRLSEAIDHLEKGNLDAAATVLEGITRQAGVSGVTDEALFRLAVIRLQNSKDGASQTTALLERLIRDYPESPWTKQGVPLLEYVSSIDDARKQARTLKILNIALTRDNKELRATNQNLVKENKEIHQNIEKLKHLDIELEKKTR
;
A
#
# COMPACT_ATOMS: atom_id res chain seq x y z
N MET A 1 67.54 -27.72 39.74
CA MET A 1 66.40 -27.47 40.66
C MET A 1 65.30 -26.82 39.86
N THR A 2 64.33 -27.62 39.44
CA THR A 2 63.13 -27.20 38.71
C THR A 2 61.99 -26.99 39.71
N ARG A 3 61.06 -26.09 39.38
CA ARG A 3 59.73 -25.85 39.99
C ARG A 3 59.60 -24.64 40.93
N THR A 4 59.38 -23.48 40.31
CA THR A 4 58.49 -22.42 40.83
C THR A 4 57.61 -21.97 39.65
N PHE A 5 56.53 -22.72 39.35
CA PHE A 5 55.18 -22.43 39.84
C PHE A 5 54.78 -20.99 39.44
N LEU A 6 54.48 -20.68 38.17
CA LEU A 6 53.24 -21.03 37.45
C LEU A 6 51.96 -21.01 38.30
N THR A 7 51.82 -20.07 39.23
CA THR A 7 50.62 -19.92 40.07
C THR A 7 50.12 -18.47 40.16
N ILE A 8 50.34 -17.66 39.12
CA ILE A 8 49.86 -16.28 39.08
C ILE A 8 48.79 -15.99 38.01
N PRO A 9 48.64 -16.71 36.87
CA PRO A 9 47.60 -16.35 35.91
C PRO A 9 46.21 -16.94 36.22
N LEU A 10 46.05 -17.78 37.25
CA LEU A 10 44.78 -18.45 37.56
C LEU A 10 43.84 -17.62 38.45
N LEU A 11 44.35 -16.61 39.16
CA LEU A 11 43.52 -15.81 40.09
C LEU A 11 42.83 -14.61 39.41
N LEU A 12 43.23 -14.25 38.19
CA LEU A 12 42.66 -13.13 37.42
C LEU A 12 41.50 -13.52 36.49
N LEU A 13 41.15 -14.81 36.42
CA LEU A 13 40.05 -15.32 35.61
C LEU A 13 38.70 -15.43 36.36
N LEU A 14 38.66 -15.07 37.65
CA LEU A 14 37.46 -15.19 38.50
C LEU A 14 36.68 -13.88 38.70
N LEU A 15 37.07 -12.78 38.04
CA LEU A 15 36.39 -11.47 38.14
C LEU A 15 35.64 -11.05 36.86
N SER A 16 35.63 -11.88 35.83
CA SER A 16 34.94 -11.61 34.56
C SER A 16 33.57 -12.31 34.50
N GLY A 17 32.75 -12.10 35.54
CA GLY A 17 31.55 -12.91 35.75
C GLY A 17 30.37 -12.19 36.38
N CYS A 18 30.05 -10.96 35.94
CA CYS A 18 28.72 -10.36 36.14
C CYS A 18 28.31 -9.62 34.86
N ALA A 19 28.09 -10.39 33.78
CA ALA A 19 27.40 -9.86 32.61
C ALA A 19 25.91 -9.65 32.97
N SER A 20 25.56 -8.37 33.12
CA SER A 20 24.22 -7.77 32.97
C SER A 20 23.03 -8.73 32.90
N ILE A 21 22.40 -8.99 34.06
CA ILE A 21 21.07 -9.62 34.11
C ILE A 21 19.99 -8.52 33.98
N GLY A 22 19.87 -7.95 32.79
CA GLY A 22 18.78 -7.03 32.43
C GLY A 22 17.42 -7.71 32.19
N SER A 23 17.17 -8.88 32.79
CA SER A 23 16.02 -9.75 32.45
C SER A 23 14.76 -9.52 33.30
N GLY A 24 14.88 -8.86 34.45
CA GLY A 24 13.73 -8.61 35.35
C GLY A 24 12.68 -7.66 34.76
N GLY A 25 13.10 -6.64 34.01
CA GLY A 25 12.20 -5.67 33.36
C GLY A 25 11.44 -6.25 32.17
N ASN A 26 12.08 -7.15 31.40
CA ASN A 26 11.48 -7.75 30.20
C ASN A 26 10.33 -8.71 30.53
N LEU A 27 10.39 -9.42 31.66
CA LEU A 27 9.32 -10.32 32.09
C LEU A 27 8.08 -9.56 32.54
N LEU A 28 8.24 -8.51 33.36
CA LEU A 28 7.12 -7.68 33.81
C LEU A 28 6.44 -6.97 32.63
N ASN A 29 7.24 -6.43 31.71
CA ASN A 29 6.72 -5.80 30.49
C ASN A 29 5.99 -6.81 29.58
N ARG A 30 6.52 -8.03 29.44
CA ARG A 30 5.83 -9.09 28.68
C ARG A 30 4.49 -9.46 29.29
N LEU A 31 4.39 -9.56 30.62
CA LEU A 31 3.15 -9.87 31.30
C LEU A 31 2.13 -8.74 31.18
N SER A 32 2.55 -7.48 31.29
CA SER A 32 1.66 -6.32 31.11
C SER A 32 1.14 -6.24 29.68
N GLU A 33 2.00 -6.38 28.68
CA GLU A 33 1.59 -6.33 27.27
C GLU A 33 0.73 -7.54 26.89
N SER A 34 1.01 -8.72 27.43
CA SER A 34 0.14 -9.90 27.26
C SER A 34 -1.27 -9.68 27.83
N ARG A 35 -1.39 -8.96 28.95
CA ARG A 35 -2.69 -8.62 29.55
C ARG A 35 -3.47 -7.65 28.65
N ARG A 36 -2.79 -6.64 28.11
CA ARG A 36 -3.39 -5.67 27.17
C ARG A 36 -3.83 -6.34 25.88
N LEU A 37 -3.04 -7.30 25.37
CA LEU A 37 -3.46 -8.09 24.22
C LEU A 37 -4.73 -8.90 24.52
N SER A 38 -4.81 -9.53 25.70
CA SER A 38 -6.04 -10.23 26.13
C SER A 38 -7.25 -9.30 26.22
N GLU A 39 -7.07 -8.06 26.70
CA GLU A 39 -8.12 -7.03 26.71
C GLU A 39 -8.57 -6.65 25.30
N ALA A 40 -7.62 -6.46 24.36
CA ALA A 40 -7.96 -6.22 22.97
C ALA A 40 -8.74 -7.38 22.34
N ILE A 41 -8.39 -8.63 22.67
CA ILE A 41 -9.10 -9.82 22.19
C ILE A 41 -10.53 -9.85 22.74
N ASP A 42 -10.75 -9.56 24.03
CA ASP A 42 -12.08 -9.46 24.62
C ASP A 42 -12.93 -8.36 23.94
N HIS A 43 -12.32 -7.22 23.57
CA HIS A 43 -13.00 -6.22 22.75
C HIS A 43 -13.39 -6.74 21.36
N LEU A 44 -12.52 -7.52 20.71
CA LEU A 44 -12.81 -8.13 19.41
C LEU A 44 -13.96 -9.15 19.50
N GLU A 45 -13.97 -9.99 20.53
CA GLU A 45 -15.04 -10.96 20.77
C GLU A 45 -16.40 -10.29 21.00
N LYS A 46 -16.39 -9.11 21.62
CA LYS A 46 -17.58 -8.26 21.81
C LYS A 46 -17.96 -7.43 20.57
N GLY A 47 -17.20 -7.53 19.47
CA GLY A 47 -17.41 -6.75 18.26
C GLY A 47 -17.04 -5.27 18.37
N ASN A 48 -16.35 -4.86 19.44
CA ASN A 48 -15.94 -3.48 19.66
C ASN A 48 -14.59 -3.20 18.97
N LEU A 49 -14.64 -3.01 17.65
CA LEU A 49 -13.45 -2.83 16.81
C LEU A 49 -12.65 -1.57 17.15
N ASP A 50 -13.32 -0.47 17.52
CA ASP A 50 -12.64 0.80 17.83
C ASP A 50 -11.85 0.72 19.16
N ALA A 51 -12.44 0.10 20.19
CA ALA A 51 -11.75 -0.12 21.45
C ALA A 51 -10.57 -1.10 21.26
N ALA A 52 -10.78 -2.19 20.53
CA ALA A 52 -9.71 -3.13 20.19
C ALA A 52 -8.57 -2.44 19.45
N ALA A 53 -8.88 -1.65 18.41
CA ALA A 53 -7.86 -0.92 17.64
C ALA A 53 -7.05 0.03 18.52
N THR A 54 -7.70 0.74 19.44
CA THR A 54 -7.02 1.65 20.38
C THR A 54 -6.01 0.91 21.27
N VAL A 55 -6.41 -0.23 21.84
CA VAL A 55 -5.51 -1.04 22.68
C VAL A 55 -4.36 -1.62 21.87
N LEU A 56 -4.65 -2.19 20.70
CA LEU A 56 -3.64 -2.79 19.81
C LEU A 56 -2.63 -1.75 19.31
N GLU A 57 -3.06 -0.54 18.95
CA GLU A 57 -2.16 0.56 18.63
C GLU A 57 -1.22 0.88 19.77
N GLY A 58 -1.74 0.93 20.99
CA GLY A 58 -0.95 1.17 22.18
C GLY A 58 0.14 0.11 22.38
N ILE A 59 -0.11 -1.14 22.01
CA ILE A 59 0.90 -2.23 22.05
C ILE A 59 1.94 -2.03 20.94
N THR A 60 1.50 -1.76 19.71
CA THR A 60 2.41 -1.66 18.55
C THR A 60 3.34 -0.44 18.57
N ARG A 61 3.02 0.59 19.37
CA ARG A 61 3.86 1.80 19.53
C ARG A 61 5.00 1.63 20.54
N GLN A 62 4.95 0.60 21.39
CA GLN A 62 5.95 0.37 22.43
C GLN A 62 7.10 -0.53 21.95
N ALA A 63 8.05 -0.78 22.84
CA ALA A 63 9.12 -1.74 22.60
C ALA A 63 8.52 -3.12 22.29
N GLY A 64 8.93 -3.70 21.17
CA GLY A 64 8.35 -4.92 20.65
C GLY A 64 8.55 -6.13 21.57
N VAL A 65 7.47 -6.86 21.85
CA VAL A 65 7.46 -8.11 22.61
C VAL A 65 7.04 -9.24 21.66
N SER A 66 7.94 -10.19 21.39
CA SER A 66 7.64 -11.34 20.54
C SER A 66 6.50 -12.20 21.12
N GLY A 67 5.56 -12.61 20.26
CA GLY A 67 4.33 -13.31 20.63
C GLY A 67 3.19 -12.40 21.08
N VAL A 68 3.43 -11.09 21.26
CA VAL A 68 2.40 -10.10 21.64
C VAL A 68 2.28 -9.02 20.59
N THR A 69 3.38 -8.35 20.25
CA THR A 69 3.38 -7.23 19.29
C THR A 69 3.13 -7.70 17.86
N ASP A 70 3.63 -8.87 17.49
CA ASP A 70 3.35 -9.52 16.21
C ASP A 70 1.86 -9.86 16.04
N GLU A 71 1.24 -10.45 17.07
CA GLU A 71 -0.20 -10.68 17.08
C GLU A 71 -0.97 -9.36 16.97
N ALA A 72 -0.55 -8.35 17.74
CA ALA A 72 -1.19 -7.06 17.73
C ALA A 72 -1.09 -6.35 16.37
N LEU A 73 0.07 -6.42 15.71
CA LEU A 73 0.27 -5.89 14.36
C LEU A 73 -0.67 -6.56 13.37
N PHE A 74 -0.77 -7.89 13.39
CA PHE A 74 -1.65 -8.63 12.48
C PHE A 74 -3.13 -8.28 12.70
N ARG A 75 -3.61 -8.34 13.96
CA ARG A 75 -5.00 -8.03 14.28
C ARG A 75 -5.36 -6.58 13.93
N LEU A 76 -4.48 -5.64 14.25
CA LEU A 76 -4.67 -4.24 13.89
C LEU A 76 -4.74 -4.07 12.37
N ALA A 77 -3.89 -4.76 11.61
CA ALA A 77 -3.92 -4.73 10.16
C ALA A 77 -5.28 -5.20 9.62
N VAL A 78 -5.83 -6.29 10.15
CA VAL A 78 -7.17 -6.78 9.77
C VAL A 78 -8.27 -5.75 10.08
N ILE A 79 -8.24 -5.10 11.25
CA ILE A 79 -9.22 -4.04 11.59
C ILE A 79 -9.08 -2.84 10.64
N ARG A 80 -7.85 -2.45 10.29
CA ARG A 80 -7.60 -1.35 9.35
C ARG A 80 -8.11 -1.70 7.96
N LEU A 81 -7.94 -2.93 7.51
CA LEU A 81 -8.44 -3.37 6.20
C LEU A 81 -9.96 -3.28 6.07
N GLN A 82 -10.71 -3.55 7.15
CA GLN A 82 -12.17 -3.40 7.18
C GLN A 82 -12.63 -1.94 7.01
N ASN A 83 -11.78 -0.97 7.33
CA ASN A 83 -12.08 0.45 7.20
C ASN A 83 -11.73 0.97 5.80
N SER A 84 -12.75 1.41 5.05
CA SER A 84 -12.73 1.37 3.57
C SER A 84 -11.99 2.49 2.83
N LYS A 85 -11.63 3.61 3.47
CA LYS A 85 -11.01 4.76 2.77
C LYS A 85 -9.48 4.65 2.65
N ASP A 86 -8.79 4.46 3.79
CA ASP A 86 -7.32 4.40 3.86
C ASP A 86 -6.81 3.08 4.44
N GLY A 87 -7.71 2.09 4.59
CA GLY A 87 -7.39 0.81 5.22
C GLY A 87 -6.27 0.05 4.53
N ALA A 88 -6.19 0.12 3.20
CA ALA A 88 -5.19 -0.64 2.42
C ALA A 88 -3.75 -0.20 2.76
N SER A 89 -3.45 1.10 2.71
CA SER A 89 -2.09 1.59 2.97
C SER A 89 -1.64 1.35 4.42
N GLN A 90 -2.54 1.55 5.37
CA GLN A 90 -2.27 1.26 6.79
C GLN A 90 -2.05 -0.23 7.03
N THR A 91 -2.87 -1.08 6.40
CA THR A 91 -2.73 -2.55 6.47
C THR A 91 -1.40 -2.99 5.90
N THR A 92 -1.02 -2.49 4.71
CA THR A 92 0.27 -2.76 4.07
C THR A 92 1.43 -2.42 5.01
N ALA A 93 1.46 -1.21 5.58
CA ALA A 93 2.53 -0.79 6.48
C ALA A 93 2.65 -1.65 7.75
N LEU A 94 1.51 -2.08 8.32
CA LEU A 94 1.49 -2.96 9.49
C LEU A 94 1.98 -4.37 9.17
N LEU A 95 1.57 -4.93 8.02
CA LEU A 95 1.98 -6.26 7.58
C LEU A 95 3.44 -6.31 7.15
N GLU A 96 3.94 -5.28 6.46
CA GLU A 96 5.37 -5.14 6.14
C GLU A 96 6.21 -5.09 7.41
N ARG A 97 5.75 -4.34 8.42
CA ARG A 97 6.40 -4.30 9.73
C ARG A 97 6.39 -5.66 10.42
N LEU A 98 5.26 -6.37 10.40
CA LEU A 98 5.15 -7.72 10.95
C LEU A 98 6.16 -8.68 10.32
N ILE A 99 6.23 -8.72 8.98
CA ILE A 99 7.12 -9.60 8.23
C ILE A 99 8.59 -9.27 8.49
N ARG A 100 8.93 -7.97 8.53
CA ARG A 100 10.31 -7.50 8.74
C ARG A 100 10.79 -7.72 10.17
N ASP A 101 9.98 -7.34 11.16
CA ASP A 101 10.38 -7.30 12.56
C ASP A 101 10.18 -8.68 13.25
N TYR A 102 9.27 -9.53 12.74
CA TYR A 102 8.91 -10.81 13.33
C TYR A 102 8.78 -11.96 12.30
N PRO A 103 9.83 -12.27 11.52
CA PRO A 103 9.75 -13.26 10.43
C PRO A 103 9.32 -14.67 10.87
N GLU A 104 9.72 -15.09 12.08
CA GLU A 104 9.42 -16.43 12.63
C GLU A 104 8.03 -16.53 13.28
N SER A 105 7.26 -15.43 13.35
CA SER A 105 5.95 -15.44 13.98
C SER A 105 4.94 -16.30 13.20
N PRO A 106 4.06 -17.06 13.88
CA PRO A 106 2.93 -17.72 13.21
C PRO A 106 1.99 -16.71 12.53
N TRP A 107 1.93 -15.46 13.02
CA TRP A 107 1.15 -14.39 12.43
C TRP A 107 1.75 -13.89 11.11
N THR A 108 3.07 -13.96 10.95
CA THR A 108 3.74 -13.62 9.69
C THR A 108 3.34 -14.56 8.56
N LYS A 109 3.20 -15.86 8.85
CA LYS A 109 2.72 -16.85 7.88
C LYS A 109 1.32 -16.53 7.34
N GLN A 110 0.47 -15.92 8.17
CA GLN A 110 -0.86 -15.45 7.77
C GLN A 110 -0.82 -14.05 7.14
N GLY A 111 0.12 -13.20 7.56
CA GLY A 111 0.28 -11.84 7.08
C GLY A 111 0.78 -11.74 5.64
N VAL A 112 1.66 -12.64 5.20
CA VAL A 112 2.20 -12.65 3.82
C VAL A 112 1.10 -12.73 2.75
N PRO A 113 0.22 -13.76 2.73
CA PRO A 113 -0.82 -13.83 1.71
C PRO A 113 -1.83 -12.66 1.81
N LEU A 114 -2.05 -12.13 3.01
CA LEU A 114 -2.90 -10.95 3.19
C LEU A 114 -2.26 -9.69 2.57
N LEU A 115 -0.94 -9.51 2.72
CA LEU A 115 -0.20 -8.41 2.13
C LEU A 115 -0.24 -8.45 0.60
N GLU A 116 -0.05 -9.64 0.02
CA GLU A 116 -0.18 -9.85 -1.43
C GLU A 116 -1.59 -9.50 -1.92
N TYR A 117 -2.62 -9.98 -1.21
CA TYR A 117 -4.01 -9.67 -1.52
C TYR A 117 -4.29 -8.17 -1.47
N VAL A 118 -3.88 -7.48 -0.42
CA VAL A 118 -4.09 -6.02 -0.27
C VAL A 118 -3.37 -5.24 -1.36
N SER A 119 -2.14 -5.64 -1.70
CA SER A 119 -1.37 -5.03 -2.79
C SER A 119 -2.08 -5.19 -4.13
N SER A 120 -2.63 -6.37 -4.41
CA SER A 120 -3.37 -6.63 -5.65
C SER A 120 -4.64 -5.77 -5.77
N ILE A 121 -5.34 -5.52 -4.66
CA ILE A 121 -6.52 -4.64 -4.64
C ILE A 121 -6.10 -3.19 -4.92
N ASP A 122 -5.01 -2.73 -4.32
CA ASP A 122 -4.55 -1.36 -4.52
C ASP A 122 -4.12 -1.11 -5.97
N ASP A 123 -3.44 -2.08 -6.57
CA ASP A 123 -3.07 -2.03 -8.00
C ASP A 123 -4.29 -2.03 -8.91
N ALA A 124 -5.29 -2.87 -8.63
CA ALA A 124 -6.56 -2.86 -9.36
C ALA A 124 -7.28 -1.51 -9.23
N ARG A 125 -7.27 -0.88 -8.05
CA ARG A 125 -7.84 0.45 -7.82
C ARG A 125 -7.10 1.53 -8.59
N LYS A 126 -5.76 1.49 -8.62
CA LYS A 126 -4.93 2.40 -9.42
C LYS A 126 -5.25 2.26 -10.91
N GLN A 127 -5.32 1.03 -11.41
CA GLN A 127 -5.69 0.76 -12.80
C GLN A 127 -7.09 1.29 -13.13
N ALA A 128 -8.08 1.08 -12.25
CA ALA A 128 -9.42 1.60 -12.44
C ALA A 128 -9.46 3.15 -12.53
N ARG A 129 -8.65 3.84 -11.72
CA ARG A 129 -8.50 5.30 -11.79
C ARG A 129 -7.89 5.74 -13.12
N THR A 130 -6.82 5.08 -13.55
CA THR A 130 -6.16 5.37 -14.83
C THR A 130 -7.11 5.14 -16.01
N LEU A 131 -7.84 4.02 -16.02
CA LEU A 131 -8.83 3.71 -17.06
C LEU A 131 -9.94 4.76 -17.11
N LYS A 132 -10.41 5.23 -15.94
CA LYS A 132 -11.41 6.31 -15.88
C LYS A 132 -10.89 7.60 -16.50
N ILE A 133 -9.66 8.00 -16.18
CA ILE A 133 -9.03 9.21 -16.75
C ILE A 133 -8.89 9.07 -18.27
N LEU A 134 -8.39 7.92 -18.74
CA LEU A 134 -8.22 7.65 -20.16
C LEU A 134 -9.56 7.65 -20.91
N ASN A 135 -10.61 7.08 -20.33
CA ASN A 135 -11.94 7.06 -20.93
C ASN A 135 -12.53 8.48 -21.08
N ILE A 136 -12.32 9.35 -20.09
CA ILE A 136 -12.71 10.77 -20.18
C ILE A 136 -11.96 11.46 -21.32
N ALA A 137 -10.65 11.23 -21.44
CA ALA A 137 -9.84 11.81 -22.52
C ALA A 137 -10.32 11.32 -23.90
N LEU A 138 -10.46 10.00 -24.07
CA LEU A 138 -10.97 9.40 -25.31
C LEU A 138 -12.37 9.91 -25.70
N THR A 139 -13.23 10.17 -24.72
CA THR A 139 -14.57 10.72 -24.99
C THR A 139 -14.48 12.15 -25.52
N ARG A 140 -13.56 12.96 -24.99
CA ARG A 140 -13.29 14.32 -25.47
C ARG A 140 -12.74 14.29 -26.90
N ASP A 141 -11.74 13.47 -27.15
CA ASP A 141 -11.10 13.38 -28.48
C ASP A 141 -12.10 12.89 -29.53
N ASN A 142 -12.93 11.90 -29.21
CA ASN A 142 -14.00 11.45 -30.10
C ASN A 142 -15.00 12.56 -30.43
N LYS A 143 -15.32 13.43 -29.47
CA LYS A 143 -16.21 14.58 -29.71
C LYS A 143 -15.55 15.58 -30.65
N GLU A 144 -14.27 15.86 -30.46
CA GLU A 144 -13.49 16.77 -31.30
C GLU A 144 -13.35 16.24 -32.74
N LEU A 145 -12.98 14.97 -32.91
CA LEU A 145 -12.89 14.31 -34.22
C LEU A 145 -14.22 14.30 -34.97
N ARG A 146 -15.34 14.16 -34.25
CA ARG A 146 -16.67 14.28 -34.88
C ARG A 146 -16.94 15.70 -35.36
N ALA A 147 -16.57 16.72 -34.59
CA ALA A 147 -16.74 18.11 -34.99
C ALA A 147 -15.85 18.47 -36.20
N THR A 148 -14.59 18.04 -36.22
CA THR A 148 -13.69 18.28 -37.36
C THR A 148 -14.18 17.56 -38.62
N ASN A 149 -14.61 16.30 -38.51
CA ASN A 149 -15.20 15.59 -39.64
C ASN A 149 -16.45 16.29 -40.18
N GLN A 150 -17.33 16.79 -39.31
CA GLN A 150 -18.51 17.55 -39.75
C GLN A 150 -18.12 18.83 -40.50
N ASN A 151 -17.05 19.51 -40.07
CA ASN A 151 -16.56 20.71 -40.75
C ASN A 151 -15.94 20.37 -42.12
N LEU A 152 -15.11 19.34 -42.21
CA LEU A 152 -14.53 18.89 -43.48
C LEU A 152 -15.60 18.44 -44.49
N VAL A 153 -16.69 17.83 -44.02
CA VAL A 153 -17.83 17.48 -44.89
C VAL A 153 -18.50 18.73 -45.45
N LYS A 154 -18.64 19.80 -44.66
CA LYS A 154 -19.19 21.08 -45.13
C LYS A 154 -18.26 21.74 -46.15
N GLU A 155 -16.97 21.83 -45.84
CA GLU A 155 -15.96 22.43 -46.72
C GLU A 155 -15.89 21.69 -48.06
N ASN A 156 -15.88 20.34 -48.05
CA ASN A 156 -15.92 19.55 -49.28
C ASN A 156 -17.17 19.85 -50.12
N LYS A 157 -18.33 20.04 -49.50
CA LYS A 157 -19.57 20.39 -50.20
C LYS A 157 -19.47 21.79 -50.82
N GLU A 158 -18.91 22.75 -50.12
CA GLU A 158 -18.71 24.12 -50.62
C GLU A 158 -17.73 24.14 -51.80
N ILE A 159 -16.61 23.42 -51.71
CA ILE A 159 -15.64 23.27 -52.80
C ILE A 159 -16.32 22.66 -54.04
N HIS A 160 -17.10 21.59 -53.88
CA HIS A 160 -17.83 20.99 -55.00
C HIS A 160 -18.78 22.00 -55.66
N GLN A 161 -19.53 22.77 -54.87
CA GLN A 161 -20.42 23.81 -55.41
C GLN A 161 -19.64 24.90 -56.17
N ASN A 162 -18.46 25.29 -55.66
CA ASN A 162 -17.62 26.29 -56.32
C ASN A 162 -17.03 25.76 -57.63
N ILE A 163 -16.59 24.50 -57.67
CA ILE A 163 -16.12 23.84 -58.90
C ILE A 163 -17.23 23.84 -59.96
N GLU A 164 -18.47 23.50 -59.59
CA GLU A 164 -19.59 23.49 -60.53
C GLU A 164 -19.92 24.90 -61.06
N LYS A 165 -19.85 25.93 -60.21
CA LYS A 165 -20.02 27.33 -60.64
C LYS A 165 -18.92 27.77 -61.60
N LEU A 166 -17.66 27.42 -61.33
CA LEU A 166 -16.53 27.75 -62.21
C LEU A 166 -16.68 27.09 -63.58
N LYS A 167 -17.05 25.80 -63.63
CA LYS A 167 -17.36 25.11 -64.89
C LYS A 167 -18.44 25.84 -65.68
N HIS A 168 -19.49 26.32 -65.01
CA HIS A 168 -20.55 27.06 -65.68
C HIS A 168 -20.07 28.39 -66.27
N LEU A 169 -19.27 29.14 -65.51
CA LEU A 169 -18.67 30.40 -65.96
C LEU A 169 -17.73 30.19 -67.16
N ASP A 170 -16.91 29.15 -67.16
CA ASP A 170 -16.03 28.81 -68.28
C ASP A 170 -16.82 28.58 -69.56
N ILE A 171 -17.94 27.84 -69.48
CA ILE A 171 -18.84 27.61 -70.62
C ILE A 171 -19.45 28.92 -71.13
N GLU A 172 -19.83 29.85 -70.24
CA GLU A 172 -20.35 31.15 -70.65
C GLU A 172 -19.30 32.01 -71.35
N LEU A 173 -18.05 31.99 -70.86
CA LEU A 173 -16.94 32.72 -71.46
C LEU A 173 -16.59 32.19 -72.85
N GLU A 174 -16.56 30.87 -73.04
CA GLU A 174 -16.36 30.24 -74.36
C GLU A 174 -17.46 30.63 -75.37
N LYS A 175 -18.71 30.73 -74.92
CA LYS A 175 -19.82 31.17 -75.78
C LYS A 175 -19.72 32.65 -76.19
N LYS A 176 -19.15 33.50 -75.34
CA LYS A 176 -18.99 34.94 -75.63
C LYS A 176 -17.76 35.25 -76.48
N THR A 177 -16.80 34.33 -76.56
CA THR A 177 -15.54 34.50 -77.31
C THR A 177 -15.60 33.94 -78.73
N ARG A 178 -16.67 33.22 -79.09
CA ARG A 178 -16.99 32.78 -80.46
C ARG A 178 -18.03 33.69 -81.10
#